data_AF-A0A7C6E0C9-F1
#
_entry.id   AF-A0A7C6E0C9-F1
#
_cell.length_a   1.000
_cell.length_b   1.000
_cell.length_c   1.000
_cell.angle_alpha   90.00
_cell.angle_beta   90.00
_cell.angle_gamma   90.00
#
_symmetry.space_group_name_H-M   'P 1'
#
loop_
_entity.id
_entity.type
_entity.pdbx_description
1 polymer ?
#
loop_
_entity_poly.entity_id
_entity_poly.type
_entity_poly.pdbx_seq_one_letter_code
_entity_poly.pdbx_strand_id
1 'polypeptide(L)'
;MSTIKYRDADSLSRKYEEALKTVETGKNIKVGGALVTFPDKERNICELSATYMLKLGRFSKDQRVIVTLSFKRDNDGVYVANVEDSMFQLVQDEKGGLKEVWNGRLKEAMDKLGDIAKLHLNAVSKLSNNSS
;
A
#
# COMPACT_ATOMS: atom_id res chain seq x y z
N MET A 1 9.31 12.40 7.67
CA MET A 1 8.90 12.73 6.29
C MET A 1 9.78 12.00 5.29
N SER A 2 9.42 10.77 4.96
CA SER A 2 10.08 10.02 3.90
C SER A 2 9.36 10.30 2.59
N THR A 3 9.92 11.15 1.75
CA THR A 3 9.44 11.40 0.38
C THR A 3 10.08 10.40 -0.56
N ILE A 4 9.28 9.86 -1.49
CA ILE A 4 9.74 8.93 -2.52
C ILE A 4 9.55 9.58 -3.87
N LYS A 5 10.58 9.43 -4.70
CA LYS A 5 10.61 9.93 -6.07
C LYS A 5 10.84 8.77 -7.02
N TYR A 6 10.12 8.78 -8.14
CA TYR A 6 10.22 7.74 -9.14
C TYR A 6 9.99 8.31 -10.54
N ARG A 7 10.92 8.06 -11.47
CA ARG A 7 10.82 8.64 -12.82
C ARG A 7 10.05 7.76 -13.80
N ASP A 8 10.14 6.44 -13.65
CA ASP A 8 9.55 5.47 -14.58
C ASP A 8 8.36 4.75 -13.94
N ALA A 9 7.15 5.27 -14.08
CA ALA A 9 5.99 4.66 -13.44
C ALA A 9 5.65 3.24 -13.95
N ASP A 10 6.13 2.85 -15.13
CA ASP A 10 5.83 1.54 -15.69
C ASP A 10 6.63 0.43 -14.98
N SER A 11 7.89 0.68 -14.58
CA SER A 11 8.65 -0.28 -13.77
C SER A 11 8.22 -0.33 -12.30
N LEU A 12 7.48 0.68 -11.82
CA LEU A 12 7.09 0.81 -10.42
C LEU A 12 6.20 -0.35 -9.96
N SER A 13 5.30 -0.84 -10.82
CA SER A 13 4.43 -1.97 -10.51
C SER A 13 5.22 -3.24 -10.20
N ARG A 14 6.13 -3.60 -11.11
CA ARG A 14 6.97 -4.79 -10.94
C ARG A 14 7.85 -4.69 -9.70
N LYS A 15 8.52 -3.55 -9.49
CA LYS A 15 9.37 -3.36 -8.30
C LYS A 15 8.56 -3.40 -7.02
N TYR A 16 7.33 -2.90 -7.01
CA TYR A 16 6.47 -2.94 -5.83
C TYR A 16 5.96 -4.36 -5.54
N GLU A 17 5.58 -5.12 -6.55
CA GLU A 17 5.27 -6.55 -6.40
C GLU A 17 6.47 -7.34 -5.86
N GLU A 18 7.66 -7.13 -6.40
CA GLU A 18 8.90 -7.76 -5.93
C GLU A 18 9.23 -7.36 -4.48
N ALA A 19 9.04 -6.08 -4.12
CA ALA A 19 9.20 -5.61 -2.76
C ALA A 19 8.24 -6.31 -1.80
N LEU A 20 6.97 -6.44 -2.16
CA LEU A 20 5.95 -7.11 -1.33
C LEU A 20 6.19 -8.62 -1.18
N LYS A 21 6.70 -9.30 -2.21
CA LYS A 21 7.06 -10.73 -2.14
C LYS A 21 8.21 -11.01 -1.18
N THR A 22 9.10 -10.05 -0.99
CA THR A 22 10.28 -10.19 -0.13
C THR A 22 10.04 -9.66 1.29
N VAL A 23 8.82 -9.23 1.62
CA VAL A 23 8.46 -8.80 2.97
C VAL A 23 8.08 -10.03 3.80
N GLU A 24 8.74 -10.21 4.93
CA GLU A 24 8.37 -11.23 5.91
C GLU A 24 7.08 -10.82 6.62
N THR A 25 6.03 -11.64 6.50
CA THR A 25 4.75 -11.39 7.17
C THR A 25 4.66 -12.14 8.49
N GLY A 26 3.94 -11.55 9.44
CA GLY A 26 3.58 -12.26 10.68
C GLY A 26 2.62 -13.43 10.42
N LYS A 27 2.51 -14.34 11.39
CA LYS A 27 1.67 -15.57 11.32
C LYS A 27 0.21 -15.34 10.89
N ASN A 28 -0.33 -14.16 11.19
CA ASN A 28 -1.73 -13.80 10.99
C ASN A 28 -1.96 -12.89 9.77
N ILE A 29 -0.90 -12.57 9.01
CA ILE A 29 -0.94 -11.64 7.90
C ILE A 29 -0.44 -12.34 6.64
N LYS A 30 -1.16 -12.17 5.54
CA LYS A 30 -0.73 -12.61 4.21
C LYS A 30 -0.82 -11.45 3.24
N VAL A 31 0.12 -11.36 2.30
CA VAL A 31 0.01 -10.44 1.17
C VAL A 31 -1.03 -11.03 0.19
N GLY A 32 -2.08 -10.27 -0.10
CA GLY A 32 -3.12 -10.62 -1.06
C GLY A 32 -2.79 -10.22 -2.50
N GLY A 33 -1.92 -9.21 -2.67
CA GLY A 33 -1.45 -8.77 -3.98
C GLY A 33 -1.09 -7.29 -4.00
N ALA A 34 -0.59 -6.84 -5.16
CA ALA A 34 -0.29 -5.45 -5.44
C ALA A 34 -1.03 -5.02 -6.71
N LEU A 35 -1.29 -3.72 -6.83
CA LEU A 35 -1.88 -3.11 -8.00
C LEU A 35 -1.30 -1.71 -8.18
N VAL A 36 -1.00 -1.36 -9.43
CA VAL A 36 -0.65 0.01 -9.80
C VAL A 36 -1.69 0.54 -10.77
N THR A 37 -2.23 1.72 -10.46
CA THR A 37 -3.27 2.37 -11.26
C THR A 37 -2.88 3.80 -11.60
N PHE A 38 -3.39 4.26 -12.74
CA PHE A 38 -3.33 5.66 -13.17
C PHE A 38 -4.78 6.14 -13.27
N PRO A 39 -5.30 6.82 -12.25
CA PRO A 39 -6.72 7.17 -12.20
C PRO A 39 -7.10 8.28 -13.19
N ASP A 40 -6.13 9.04 -13.69
CA ASP A 40 -6.32 10.07 -14.71
C ASP A 40 -5.67 9.67 -16.05
N LYS A 41 -6.27 10.12 -17.16
CA LYS A 41 -5.82 9.79 -18.52
C LYS A 41 -4.45 10.36 -18.83
N GLU A 42 -4.17 11.51 -18.24
CA GLU A 42 -2.92 12.25 -18.35
C GLU A 42 -1.79 11.62 -17.51
N ARG A 43 -2.13 10.61 -16.67
CA ARG A 43 -1.21 9.90 -15.77
C ARG A 43 -0.48 10.86 -14.84
N ASN A 44 -1.08 11.97 -14.41
CA ASN A 44 -0.50 12.85 -13.40
C ASN A 44 -0.52 12.21 -12.01
N ILE A 45 -1.37 11.20 -11.80
CA ILE A 45 -1.45 10.44 -10.58
C ILE A 45 -1.07 8.98 -10.87
N CYS A 46 -0.26 8.40 -9.98
CA CYS A 46 0.04 6.97 -9.97
C CYS A 46 -0.23 6.45 -8.56
N GLU A 47 -1.05 5.42 -8.42
CA GLU A 47 -1.38 4.86 -7.11
C GLU A 47 -0.79 3.47 -6.97
N LEU A 48 -0.03 3.27 -5.89
CA LEU A 48 0.46 1.96 -5.49
C LEU A 48 -0.42 1.40 -4.40
N SER A 49 -1.16 0.35 -4.73
CA SER A 49 -2.07 -0.33 -3.83
C SER A 49 -1.52 -1.70 -3.44
N ALA A 50 -1.55 -2.04 -2.16
CA ALA A 50 -1.28 -3.39 -1.66
C ALA A 50 -2.48 -3.89 -0.85
N THR A 51 -2.83 -5.16 -1.02
CA THR A 51 -3.85 -5.81 -0.21
C THR A 51 -3.18 -6.77 0.78
N TYR A 52 -3.57 -6.68 2.04
CA TYR A 52 -3.17 -7.60 3.10
C TYR A 52 -4.41 -8.32 3.64
N MET A 53 -4.30 -9.62 3.86
CA MET A 53 -5.31 -10.42 4.56
C MET A 53 -4.88 -10.59 6.01
N LEU A 54 -5.74 -10.15 6.93
CA LEU A 54 -5.51 -10.18 8.38
C LEU A 54 -6.48 -11.15 9.04
N LYS A 55 -5.94 -12.06 9.86
CA LYS A 55 -6.72 -13.02 10.64
C LYS A 55 -6.48 -12.84 12.13
N LEU A 56 -7.43 -12.22 12.83
CA LEU A 56 -7.30 -11.87 14.26
C LEU A 56 -7.40 -13.08 15.22
N GLY A 57 -7.84 -14.24 14.73
CA GLY A 57 -7.89 -15.48 15.50
C GLY A 57 -8.32 -16.67 14.65
N ARG A 58 -8.22 -17.88 15.21
CA ARG A 58 -8.53 -19.13 14.48
C ARG A 58 -9.95 -19.14 13.89
N PHE A 59 -10.91 -18.53 14.59
CA PHE A 59 -12.32 -18.47 14.24
C PHE A 59 -12.78 -17.09 13.75
N SER A 60 -11.90 -16.08 13.70
CA SER A 60 -12.27 -14.78 13.16
C SER A 60 -12.44 -14.88 11.64
N LYS A 61 -13.38 -14.10 11.09
CA LYS A 61 -13.40 -13.84 9.65
C LYS A 61 -12.11 -13.15 9.23
N ASP A 62 -11.66 -13.47 8.03
CA ASP A 62 -10.53 -12.76 7.43
C ASP A 62 -10.97 -11.32 7.13
N GLN A 63 -10.09 -10.38 7.45
CA GLN A 63 -10.27 -8.97 7.12
C GLN A 63 -9.28 -8.62 6.03
N ARG A 64 -9.63 -7.68 5.16
CA ARG A 64 -8.72 -7.19 4.13
C ARG A 64 -8.33 -5.76 4.47
N VAL A 65 -7.05 -5.46 4.38
CA VAL A 65 -6.53 -4.11 4.49
C VAL A 65 -5.96 -3.73 3.14
N ILE A 66 -6.51 -2.69 2.53
CA ILE A 66 -6.01 -2.09 1.30
C ILE A 66 -5.18 -0.88 1.71
N VAL A 67 -3.95 -0.81 1.24
CA VAL A 67 -3.03 0.30 1.51
C VAL A 67 -2.67 0.95 0.20
N THR A 68 -2.96 2.24 0.08
CA THR A 68 -2.74 3.02 -1.15
C THR A 68 -1.76 4.16 -0.89
N LEU A 69 -0.71 4.24 -1.70
CA LEU A 69 0.22 5.37 -1.75
C LEU A 69 0.08 6.07 -3.10
N SER A 70 -0.41 7.31 -3.10
CA SER A 70 -0.62 8.10 -4.32
C SER A 70 0.59 9.00 -4.58
N PHE A 71 1.17 8.84 -5.76
CA PHE A 71 2.20 9.68 -6.32
C PHE A 71 1.59 10.75 -7.22
N LYS A 72 2.10 11.96 -7.13
CA LYS A 72 1.79 13.05 -8.04
C LYS A 72 2.98 13.32 -8.94
N ARG A 73 2.74 13.43 -10.24
CA ARG A 73 3.74 13.79 -11.23
C ARG A 73 4.05 15.28 -11.11
N ASP A 74 5.32 15.62 -10.94
CA ASP A 74 5.79 16.99 -10.96
C ASP A 74 6.05 17.50 -12.39
N ASN A 75 6.44 18.76 -12.50
CA ASN A 75 6.69 19.43 -13.78
C ASN A 75 7.90 18.83 -14.54
N ASP A 76 8.81 18.14 -13.84
CA ASP A 76 9.95 17.43 -14.43
C ASP A 76 9.59 16.01 -14.86
N GLY A 77 8.30 15.64 -14.72
CA GLY A 77 7.77 14.34 -15.08
C GLY A 77 8.06 13.24 -14.05
N VAL A 78 8.53 13.60 -12.85
CA VAL A 78 8.86 12.67 -11.76
C VAL A 78 7.65 12.47 -10.86
N TYR A 79 7.33 11.22 -10.53
CA TYR A 79 6.30 10.87 -9.58
C TYR A 79 6.83 11.02 -8.16
N VAL A 80 6.13 11.82 -7.35
CA VAL A 80 6.50 12.13 -5.97
C VAL A 80 5.37 11.75 -5.02
N ALA A 81 5.69 11.01 -3.97
CA ALA A 81 4.75 10.69 -2.90
C ALA A 81 5.38 10.93 -1.53
N ASN A 82 4.57 11.33 -0.55
CA ASN A 82 4.95 11.28 0.86
C ASN A 82 4.39 10.00 1.47
N VAL A 83 5.24 9.19 2.08
CA VAL A 83 4.82 7.91 2.66
C VAL A 83 3.81 8.10 3.81
N GLU A 84 3.89 9.23 4.52
CA GLU A 84 2.94 9.60 5.57
C GLU A 84 1.51 9.79 5.04
N ASP A 85 1.37 10.08 3.74
CA ASP A 85 0.08 10.24 3.08
C ASP A 85 -0.60 8.92 2.72
N SER A 86 0.05 7.77 2.97
CA SER A 86 -0.52 6.45 2.69
C SER A 86 -1.89 6.28 3.37
N MET A 87 -2.87 5.85 2.59
CA MET A 87 -4.23 5.59 3.05
C MET A 87 -4.40 4.10 3.34
N PHE A 88 -4.92 3.77 4.51
CA PHE A 88 -5.21 2.40 4.92
C PHE A 88 -6.72 2.25 5.03
N GLN A 89 -7.28 1.22 4.38
CA GLN A 89 -8.70 0.91 4.41
C GLN A 89 -8.89 -0.52 4.88
N LEU A 90 -9.55 -0.69 6.02
CA LEU A 90 -9.95 -1.99 6.54
C LEU A 90 -11.36 -2.32 6.02
N VAL A 91 -11.47 -3.39 5.25
CA VAL A 91 -12.72 -3.88 4.70
C VAL A 91 -13.03 -5.29 5.19
N GLN A 92 -14.31 -5.59 5.36
CA GLN A 92 -14.82 -6.88 5.81
C GLN A 92 -15.88 -7.41 4.85
N ASP A 93 -15.96 -8.73 4.74
CA ASP A 93 -17.04 -9.41 4.00
C ASP A 93 -18.37 -9.28 4.76
N GLU A 94 -19.33 -8.61 4.14
CA GLU A 94 -20.73 -8.53 4.57
C GLU A 94 -21.63 -9.17 3.49
N LYS A 95 -22.87 -9.53 3.85
CA LYS A 95 -23.81 -10.17 2.91
C LYS A 95 -24.01 -9.28 1.68
N GLY A 96 -23.43 -9.67 0.55
CA GLY A 96 -23.55 -8.96 -0.72
C GLY A 96 -22.36 -8.10 -1.13
N GLY A 97 -21.26 -8.04 -0.36
CA GLY A 97 -20.06 -7.33 -0.78
C GLY A 97 -19.03 -7.04 0.31
N LEU A 98 -18.11 -6.13 -0.01
CA LEU A 98 -17.13 -5.60 0.93
C LEU A 98 -17.67 -4.33 1.57
N LYS A 99 -17.56 -4.23 2.90
CA LYS A 99 -17.84 -2.99 3.64
C LYS A 99 -16.57 -2.45 4.25
N GLU A 100 -16.32 -1.16 4.02
CA GLU A 100 -15.31 -0.42 4.77
C GLU A 100 -15.77 -0.25 6.22
N VAL A 101 -14.94 -0.70 7.16
CA VAL A 101 -15.21 -0.60 8.60
C VAL A 101 -14.31 0.42 9.28
N TRP A 102 -13.21 0.80 8.63
CA TRP A 102 -12.30 1.83 9.10
C TRP A 102 -11.38 2.29 7.96
N ASN A 103 -11.03 3.56 7.95
CA ASN A 103 -9.93 4.10 7.17
C ASN A 103 -9.10 5.07 8.02
N GLY A 104 -7.85 5.30 7.62
CA GLY A 104 -6.97 6.25 8.27
C GLY A 104 -5.61 6.38 7.58
N ARG A 105 -4.87 7.43 7.95
CA ARG A 105 -3.52 7.68 7.44
C ARG A 105 -2.48 6.83 8.18
N LEU A 106 -1.24 6.82 7.68
CA LEU A 106 -0.13 6.04 8.26
C LEU A 106 -0.02 6.16 9.78
N LYS A 107 -0.12 7.39 10.33
CA LYS A 107 0.00 7.61 11.77
C LYS A 107 -1.05 6.83 12.57
N GLU A 108 -2.31 6.90 12.15
CA GLU A 108 -3.41 6.18 12.81
C GLU A 108 -3.34 4.67 12.55
N ALA A 109 -2.87 4.28 11.36
CA ALA A 109 -2.64 2.88 11.01
C ALA A 109 -1.52 2.24 11.83
N MET A 110 -0.50 3.00 12.23
CA MET A 110 0.54 2.49 13.14
C MET A 110 -0.04 2.09 14.50
N ASP A 111 -1.02 2.83 15.00
CA ASP A 111 -1.69 2.53 16.27
C ASP A 111 -2.68 1.37 16.14
N LYS A 112 -3.47 1.33 15.05
CA LYS A 112 -4.55 0.36 14.87
C LYS A 112 -4.13 -0.95 14.19
N LEU A 113 -3.25 -0.86 13.20
CA LEU A 113 -2.84 -1.92 12.28
C LEU A 113 -1.31 -2.05 12.21
N GLY A 114 -0.63 -1.82 13.34
CA GLY A 114 0.81 -1.56 13.39
C GLY A 114 1.70 -2.52 12.59
N ASP A 115 1.38 -3.82 12.57
CA ASP A 115 2.13 -4.77 11.75
C ASP A 115 1.99 -4.49 10.25
N ILE A 116 0.77 -4.25 9.75
CA ILE A 116 0.53 -3.93 8.34
C ILE A 116 1.16 -2.59 7.96
N ALA A 117 1.07 -1.59 8.83
CA ALA A 117 1.73 -0.30 8.61
C ALA A 117 3.26 -0.44 8.51
N LYS A 118 3.89 -1.27 9.35
CA LYS A 118 5.33 -1.60 9.26
C LYS A 118 5.67 -2.37 7.99
N LEU A 119 4.85 -3.33 7.57
CA LEU A 119 5.06 -4.08 6.33
C LEU A 119 5.03 -3.15 5.11
N HIS A 120 4.07 -2.22 5.09
CA HIS A 120 3.99 -1.18 4.06
C HIS A 120 5.24 -0.31 4.03
N LEU A 121 5.68 0.20 5.19
CA LEU A 121 6.91 1.00 5.29
C LEU A 121 8.14 0.23 4.78
N ASN A 122 8.26 -1.05 5.11
CA ASN A 122 9.35 -1.90 4.65
C ASN A 122 9.31 -2.07 3.12
N ALA A 123 8.16 -2.46 2.55
CA ALA A 123 8.00 -2.62 1.10
C ALA A 123 8.35 -1.33 0.36
N VAL A 124 7.84 -0.20 0.85
CA VAL A 124 8.03 1.12 0.26
C VAL A 124 9.49 1.59 0.38
N SER A 125 10.20 1.29 1.47
CA SER A 125 11.63 1.61 1.63
C SER A 125 12.54 0.87 0.62
N LYS A 126 12.11 -0.31 0.16
CA LYS A 126 12.82 -1.06 -0.89
C LYS A 126 12.68 -0.41 -2.27
N LEU A 127 11.65 0.42 -2.47
CA LEU A 127 11.50 1.19 -3.71
C LEU A 127 12.52 2.34 -3.75
N SER A 128 12.72 3.06 -2.65
CA SER A 128 13.67 4.19 -2.59
C SER A 128 15.12 3.77 -2.77
N ASN A 129 15.50 2.57 -2.33
CA ASN A 129 16.88 2.07 -2.45
C ASN A 129 17.26 1.58 -3.86
N ASN A 130 16.27 1.44 -4.76
CA ASN A 130 16.44 0.95 -6.13
C ASN A 130 16.20 2.05 -7.19
N SER A 131 16.18 3.32 -6.76
CA SER A 131 15.96 4.50 -7.61
C SER A 131 17.26 5.21 -8.01
N SER A 132 18.43 4.57 -7.82
CA SER A 132 19.74 5.11 -8.22
C SER A 132 20.01 4.93 -9.71
#